data_AF-A0A453KLF5-F1
#
_entry.id   AF-A0A453KLF5-F1
#
_cell.length_a   1.000
_cell.length_b   1.000
_cell.length_c   1.000
_cell.angle_alpha   90.00
_cell.angle_beta   90.00
_cell.angle_gamma   90.00
#
_symmetry.space_group_name_H-M   'P 1'
#
loop_
_entity.id
_entity.type
_entity.pdbx_description
1 polymer ?
#
loop_
_entity_poly.entity_id
_entity_poly.type
_entity_poly.pdbx_seq_one_letter_code
_entity_poly.pdbx_strand_id
1 'polypeptide(L)'
;MWIDSIRNLPLASQESCGAIEGYHLKLKLKAYDDSQLDALQRVDWLVHKLTTELHSGYWLNLYADESGSFPEVKAEYIASTSWQRALHIPDEAVLFDHKEPLSAKVASQKDASQMRTVWNVGSEFSLCSCSWSMQGNLCKHVIKVNMMYAPRKDVQPSLSFQSFQRVLLDLWQKPLDDSFSLDLSVAWVMQMQERIQKVAELAASDGIAQVAGKLPIQWANKRGRRTAIRRTSPMCILPHSNGSVQRDLTLKRNRKRRRLSNFSG
;
A
#
# COMPACT_ATOMS: atom_id res chain seq x y z
N MET A 1 24.08 -6.18 2.77
CA MET A 1 22.70 -6.58 2.42
C MET A 1 21.80 -6.68 3.66
N TRP A 2 21.87 -7.68 4.55
CA TRP A 2 20.94 -7.77 5.69
C TRP A 2 21.08 -6.64 6.71
N ILE A 3 22.32 -6.24 7.05
CA ILE A 3 22.58 -5.11 7.97
C ILE A 3 22.01 -3.79 7.40
N ASP A 4 22.16 -3.54 6.10
CA ASP A 4 21.57 -2.38 5.45
C ASP A 4 20.03 -2.44 5.44
N SER A 5 19.46 -3.62 5.18
CA SER A 5 18.02 -3.82 5.23
C SER A 5 17.46 -3.54 6.62
N ILE A 6 18.10 -4.04 7.70
CA ILE A 6 17.69 -3.77 9.09
C ILE A 6 17.78 -2.27 9.41
N ARG A 7 18.77 -1.56 8.85
CA ARG A 7 18.96 -0.12 9.10
C ARG A 7 17.93 0.75 8.38
N ASN A 8 17.51 0.32 7.19
CA ASN A 8 16.75 1.16 6.26
C ASN A 8 15.26 0.78 6.14
N LEU A 9 14.85 -0.40 6.60
CA LEU A 9 13.46 -0.83 6.58
C LEU A 9 12.81 -0.67 7.96
N PRO A 10 11.52 -0.31 8.02
CA PRO A 10 10.79 -0.30 9.28
C PRO A 10 10.77 -1.72 9.86
N LEU A 11 11.25 -1.85 11.10
CA LEU A 11 11.22 -3.10 11.83
C LEU A 11 9.86 -3.25 12.53
N ALA A 12 9.24 -4.41 12.37
CA ALA A 12 8.04 -4.74 13.12
C ALA A 12 8.37 -4.77 14.63
N SER A 13 7.55 -4.09 15.43
CA SER A 13 7.66 -4.18 16.88
C SER A 13 7.28 -5.58 17.35
N GLN A 14 7.67 -5.92 18.58
CA GLN A 14 7.28 -7.16 19.21
C GLN A 14 5.75 -7.31 19.32
N GLU A 15 5.04 -6.20 19.47
CA GLU A 15 3.57 -6.13 19.48
C GLU A 15 2.98 -6.49 18.11
N SER A 16 3.51 -5.88 17.03
CA SER A 16 3.10 -6.20 15.66
C SER A 16 3.38 -7.66 15.31
N CYS A 17 4.54 -8.18 15.71
CA CYS A 17 4.88 -9.60 15.56
C CYS A 17 3.90 -10.50 16.31
N GLY A 18 3.49 -10.12 17.53
CA GLY A 18 2.50 -10.83 18.32
C GLY A 18 1.11 -10.85 17.68
N ALA A 19 0.67 -9.73 17.09
CA ALA A 19 -0.59 -9.65 16.36
C ALA A 19 -0.59 -10.55 15.11
N ILE A 20 0.49 -10.50 14.33
CA ILE A 20 0.67 -11.34 13.15
C ILE A 20 0.68 -12.83 13.53
N GLU A 21 1.41 -13.21 14.58
CA GLU A 21 1.44 -14.58 15.06
C GLU A 21 0.05 -15.03 15.54
N GLY A 22 -0.66 -14.21 16.32
CA GLY A 22 -2.01 -14.52 16.79
C GLY A 22 -2.98 -14.78 15.64
N TYR A 23 -2.91 -13.97 14.58
CA TYR A 23 -3.67 -14.19 13.35
C TYR A 23 -3.33 -15.54 12.69
N HIS A 24 -2.05 -15.83 12.50
CA HIS A 24 -1.61 -17.06 11.86
C HIS A 24 -1.87 -18.32 12.69
N LEU A 25 -1.78 -18.23 14.03
CA LEU A 25 -2.12 -19.35 14.91
C LEU A 25 -3.61 -19.69 14.84
N LYS A 26 -4.50 -18.68 14.83
CA LYS A 26 -5.93 -18.91 14.62
C LYS A 26 -6.21 -19.56 13.27
N LEU A 27 -5.56 -19.09 12.20
CA LEU A 27 -5.67 -19.70 10.87
C LEU A 27 -5.19 -21.16 10.88
N LYS A 28 -4.04 -21.44 11.49
CA LYS A 28 -3.51 -22.81 11.60
C LYS A 28 -4.46 -23.72 12.37
N LEU A 29 -4.97 -23.28 13.53
CA LEU A 29 -5.92 -24.07 14.31
C LEU A 29 -7.15 -24.43 13.47
N LYS A 30 -7.74 -23.46 12.78
CA LYS A 30 -8.89 -23.69 11.89
C LYS A 30 -8.57 -24.58 10.68
N ALA A 31 -7.34 -24.53 10.17
CA ALA A 31 -6.90 -25.43 9.11
C ALA A 31 -6.73 -26.88 9.55
N TYR A 32 -6.36 -27.11 10.82
CA TYR A 32 -6.19 -28.46 11.38
C TYR A 32 -7.46 -29.05 12.01
N ASP A 33 -8.46 -28.22 12.32
CA ASP A 33 -9.73 -28.64 12.96
C ASP A 33 -10.72 -29.28 11.96
N ASP A 34 -10.51 -29.10 10.65
CA ASP A 34 -11.60 -29.29 9.70
C ASP A 34 -11.68 -30.71 9.09
N SER A 35 -12.65 -31.45 9.63
CA SER A 35 -13.28 -32.64 9.03
C SER A 35 -13.97 -32.37 7.67
N GLN A 36 -14.01 -31.12 7.20
CA GLN A 36 -14.73 -30.63 6.01
C GLN A 36 -13.82 -30.38 4.79
N LEU A 37 -12.51 -30.66 4.89
CA LEU A 37 -11.56 -30.49 3.77
C LEU A 37 -11.94 -31.30 2.52
N ASP A 38 -12.73 -32.36 2.66
CA ASP A 38 -13.24 -33.18 1.55
C ASP A 38 -14.49 -32.58 0.86
N ALA A 39 -15.19 -31.63 1.48
CA ALA A 39 -16.46 -31.10 0.99
C ALA A 39 -16.29 -29.89 0.04
N LEU A 40 -15.16 -29.19 0.10
CA LEU A 40 -14.87 -27.99 -0.68
C LEU A 40 -13.55 -28.14 -1.44
N GLN A 41 -13.45 -27.56 -2.64
CA GLN A 41 -12.15 -27.41 -3.28
C GLN A 41 -11.23 -26.56 -2.38
N ARG A 42 -9.93 -26.86 -2.35
CA ARG A 42 -8.97 -26.23 -1.41
C ARG A 42 -9.01 -24.70 -1.41
N VAL A 43 -9.26 -24.09 -2.57
CA VAL A 43 -9.35 -22.63 -2.72
C VAL A 43 -10.66 -22.09 -2.16
N ASP A 44 -11.79 -22.72 -2.47
CA ASP A 44 -13.11 -22.33 -1.98
C ASP A 44 -13.18 -22.46 -0.45
N TRP A 45 -12.61 -23.53 0.09
CA TRP A 45 -12.45 -23.72 1.54
C TRP A 45 -11.64 -22.59 2.17
N LEU A 46 -10.50 -22.24 1.57
CA LEU A 46 -9.63 -21.18 2.11
C LEU A 46 -10.34 -19.82 2.07
N VAL A 47 -10.98 -19.48 0.96
CA VAL A 47 -11.75 -18.23 0.82
C VAL A 47 -12.88 -18.18 1.84
N HIS A 48 -13.62 -19.28 2.00
CA HIS A 48 -14.67 -19.39 3.00
C HIS A 48 -14.10 -19.14 4.40
N LYS A 49 -13.11 -19.93 4.85
CA LYS A 49 -12.54 -19.80 6.20
C LYS A 49 -11.93 -18.43 6.48
N LEU A 50 -11.22 -17.86 5.50
CA LEU A 50 -10.64 -16.53 5.66
C LEU A 50 -11.73 -15.47 5.84
N THR A 51 -12.79 -15.51 5.04
CA THR A 51 -13.82 -14.46 5.03
C THR A 51 -14.85 -14.63 6.15
N THR A 52 -15.31 -15.85 6.42
CA THR A 52 -16.44 -16.11 7.34
C THR A 52 -16.02 -16.33 8.78
N GLU A 53 -14.79 -16.80 9.04
CA GLU A 53 -14.34 -17.12 10.39
C GLU A 53 -13.17 -16.23 10.85
N LEU A 54 -12.13 -16.09 10.03
CA LEU A 54 -10.89 -15.43 10.47
C LEU A 54 -10.96 -13.90 10.39
N HIS A 55 -11.29 -13.35 9.24
CA HIS A 55 -11.42 -11.90 9.08
C HIS A 55 -12.60 -11.34 9.87
N SER A 56 -13.77 -11.98 9.77
CA SER A 56 -14.94 -11.62 10.58
C SER A 56 -14.63 -11.67 12.08
N GLY A 57 -13.94 -12.72 12.55
CA GLY A 57 -13.51 -12.87 13.93
C GLY A 57 -12.50 -11.81 14.34
N TYR A 58 -11.56 -11.43 13.46
CA TYR A 58 -10.63 -10.32 13.71
C TYR A 58 -11.39 -9.00 13.91
N TRP A 59 -12.29 -8.67 13.01
CA TRP A 59 -13.12 -7.46 13.11
C TRP A 59 -14.01 -7.45 14.35
N LEU A 60 -14.57 -8.61 14.73
CA LEU A 60 -15.35 -8.74 15.95
C LEU A 60 -14.50 -8.48 17.20
N ASN A 61 -13.26 -9.00 17.24
CA ASN A 61 -12.34 -8.75 18.35
C ASN A 61 -11.97 -7.26 18.44
N LEU A 62 -11.67 -6.62 17.31
CA LEU A 62 -11.36 -5.18 17.27
C LEU A 62 -12.56 -4.35 17.73
N TYR A 63 -13.76 -4.67 17.24
CA TYR A 63 -14.98 -3.98 17.66
C TYR A 63 -15.27 -4.19 19.15
N ALA A 64 -15.08 -5.41 19.68
CA ALA A 64 -15.21 -5.69 21.10
C ALA A 64 -14.21 -4.88 21.95
N ASP A 65 -12.98 -4.69 21.45
CA ASP A 65 -11.97 -3.87 22.10
C ASP A 65 -12.34 -2.39 22.13
N GLU A 66 -12.83 -1.83 21.02
CA GLU A 66 -13.18 -0.42 20.90
C GLU A 66 -14.50 -0.07 21.61
N SER A 67 -15.50 -0.94 21.51
CA SER A 67 -16.84 -0.70 22.06
C SER A 67 -16.99 -1.12 23.52
N GLY A 68 -16.07 -1.93 24.05
CA GLY A 68 -16.21 -2.59 25.35
C GLY A 68 -17.31 -3.66 25.40
N SER A 69 -17.86 -4.04 24.24
CA SER A 69 -18.90 -5.09 24.13
C SER A 69 -18.27 -6.48 24.13
N PHE A 70 -19.04 -7.52 24.47
CA PHE A 70 -18.62 -8.94 24.43
C PHE A 70 -17.35 -9.26 25.23
N PRO A 71 -17.33 -9.02 26.55
CA PRO A 71 -16.16 -9.21 27.40
C PRO A 71 -15.64 -10.66 27.42
N GLU A 72 -16.54 -11.64 27.25
CA GLU A 72 -16.19 -13.07 27.24
C GLU A 72 -15.38 -13.47 26.00
N VAL A 73 -15.80 -13.01 24.81
CA VAL A 73 -15.08 -13.25 23.54
C VAL A 73 -13.68 -12.63 23.61
N LYS A 74 -13.58 -11.43 24.17
CA LYS A 74 -12.32 -10.74 24.42
C LYS A 74 -11.43 -11.51 25.41
N ALA A 75 -11.99 -12.03 26.50
CA ALA A 75 -11.24 -12.75 27.52
C ALA A 75 -10.58 -14.02 26.96
N GLU A 76 -11.31 -14.80 26.16
CA GLU A 76 -10.78 -16.01 25.52
C GLU A 76 -9.61 -15.68 24.57
N TYR A 77 -9.81 -14.69 23.72
CA TYR A 77 -8.75 -14.22 22.81
C TYR A 77 -7.51 -13.76 23.58
N ILE A 78 -7.67 -12.89 24.57
CA ILE A 78 -6.55 -12.36 25.36
C ILE A 78 -5.80 -13.48 26.07
N ALA A 79 -6.51 -14.44 26.67
CA ALA A 79 -5.91 -15.58 27.35
C ALA A 79 -5.02 -16.45 26.44
N SER A 80 -5.35 -16.51 25.13
CA SER A 80 -4.56 -17.27 24.16
C SER A 80 -3.22 -16.59 23.78
N THR A 81 -3.10 -15.28 23.99
CA THR A 81 -1.91 -14.52 23.58
C THR A 81 -0.67 -14.90 24.38
N SER A 82 0.50 -14.84 23.73
CA SER A 82 1.79 -14.99 24.43
C SER A 82 2.03 -13.84 25.43
N TRP A 83 1.42 -12.68 25.19
CA TRP A 83 1.48 -11.50 26.05
C TRP A 83 0.79 -11.71 27.40
N GLN A 84 -0.46 -12.18 27.39
CA GLN A 84 -1.17 -12.49 28.63
C GLN A 84 -0.46 -13.60 29.42
N ARG A 85 0.04 -14.63 28.73
CA ARG A 85 0.84 -15.69 29.35
C ARG A 85 2.16 -15.18 29.94
N ALA A 86 2.70 -14.08 29.43
CA ALA A 86 3.89 -13.44 29.98
C ALA A 86 3.57 -12.70 31.28
N LEU A 87 2.43 -12.00 31.36
CA LEU A 87 1.97 -11.31 32.57
C LEU A 87 1.82 -12.27 33.77
N HIS A 88 1.44 -13.53 33.51
CA HIS A 88 1.33 -14.55 34.55
C HIS A 88 2.68 -15.08 35.07
N ILE A 89 3.81 -14.74 34.43
CA ILE A 89 5.14 -15.09 34.94
C ILE A 89 5.46 -14.06 36.05
N PRO A 90 5.76 -14.48 37.28
CA PRO A 90 6.15 -13.56 38.35
C PRO A 90 7.50 -12.90 38.05
N ASP A 91 7.71 -11.68 38.54
CA ASP A 91 8.95 -10.92 38.30
C ASP A 91 10.16 -11.62 38.94
N GLU A 92 9.95 -12.26 40.10
CA GLU A 92 10.95 -12.99 40.85
C GLU A 92 11.47 -14.23 40.11
N ALA A 93 10.70 -14.74 39.14
CA ALA A 93 11.12 -15.86 38.30
C ALA A 93 12.11 -15.45 37.20
N VAL A 94 12.37 -14.14 37.03
CA VAL A 94 13.31 -13.62 36.02
C VAL A 94 14.62 -13.22 36.70
N LEU A 95 15.68 -13.94 36.36
CA LEU A 95 17.04 -13.66 36.81
C LEU A 95 17.84 -13.04 35.67
N PHE A 96 18.30 -11.81 35.88
CA PHE A 96 19.24 -11.16 34.98
C PHE A 96 20.67 -11.45 35.43
N ASP A 97 21.52 -11.88 34.49
CA ASP A 97 22.93 -12.10 34.81
C ASP A 97 23.67 -10.75 34.83
N HIS A 98 24.41 -10.47 35.91
CA HIS A 98 25.25 -9.28 36.00
C HIS A 98 26.52 -9.41 35.15
N LYS A 99 26.95 -10.63 34.81
CA LYS A 99 28.14 -10.90 33.99
C LYS A 99 27.83 -10.89 32.50
N GLU A 100 26.63 -11.31 32.11
CA GLU A 100 26.15 -11.30 30.73
C GLU A 100 24.90 -10.40 30.62
N PRO A 101 25.06 -9.09 30.41
CA PRO A 101 23.94 -8.14 30.44
C PRO A 101 22.90 -8.37 29.32
N LEU A 102 23.26 -9.17 28.31
CA LEU A 102 22.41 -9.49 27.16
C LEU A 102 21.66 -10.83 27.32
N SER A 103 21.80 -11.53 28.46
CA SER A 103 21.08 -12.76 28.73
C SER A 103 20.27 -12.68 30.03
N ALA A 104 19.14 -13.37 30.05
CA ALA A 104 18.30 -13.53 31.23
C ALA A 104 17.79 -14.97 31.31
N LYS A 105 17.57 -15.45 32.53
CA LYS A 105 17.02 -16.78 32.78
C LYS A 105 15.65 -16.65 33.40
N VAL A 106 14.69 -17.40 32.89
CA VAL A 106 13.32 -17.43 33.39
C VAL A 106 13.03 -18.82 33.95
N ALA A 107 12.66 -18.92 35.22
CA ALA A 107 12.24 -20.18 35.82
C ALA A 107 10.90 -20.63 35.24
N SER A 108 10.75 -21.92 34.98
CA SER A 108 9.50 -22.49 34.48
C SER A 108 8.43 -22.51 35.56
N GLN A 109 7.21 -22.09 35.21
CA GLN A 109 6.06 -22.09 36.12
C GLN A 109 5.64 -23.50 36.57
N LYS A 110 5.93 -24.54 35.77
CA LYS A 110 5.56 -25.93 36.10
C LYS A 110 6.62 -26.63 36.95
N ASP A 111 7.88 -26.21 36.83
CA ASP A 111 9.03 -26.86 37.43
C ASP A 111 10.14 -25.82 37.62
N ALA A 112 10.33 -25.38 38.86
CA ALA A 112 11.31 -24.34 39.18
C ALA A 112 12.76 -24.75 38.89
N SER A 113 13.05 -26.05 38.76
CA SER A 113 14.39 -26.54 38.40
C SER A 113 14.73 -26.27 36.92
N GLN A 114 13.71 -26.12 36.07
CA GLN A 114 13.91 -25.83 34.65
C GLN A 114 14.00 -24.32 34.42
N MET A 115 15.19 -23.88 34.02
CA MET A 115 15.41 -22.51 33.58
C MET A 115 15.40 -22.41 32.05
N ARG A 116 14.77 -21.36 31.53
CA ARG A 116 14.78 -21.01 30.12
C ARG A 116 15.64 -19.76 29.94
N THR A 117 16.72 -19.91 29.18
CA THR A 117 17.56 -18.77 28.80
C THR A 117 16.90 -17.97 27.68
N VAL A 118 16.91 -16.65 27.83
CA VAL A 118 16.56 -15.64 26.86
C VAL A 118 17.83 -14.87 26.51
N TRP A 119 18.13 -14.73 25.23
CA TRP A 119 19.28 -14.00 24.71
C TRP A 119 18.83 -12.72 24.01
N ASN A 120 19.76 -11.75 23.93
CA ASN A 120 19.57 -10.44 23.31
C ASN A 120 18.36 -9.70 23.89
N VAL A 121 18.35 -9.56 25.22
CA VAL A 121 17.26 -8.95 25.97
C VAL A 121 17.07 -7.47 25.58
N GLY A 122 15.82 -7.03 25.46
CA GLY A 122 15.45 -5.67 25.09
C GLY A 122 15.39 -5.42 23.58
N SER A 123 15.65 -6.44 22.77
CA SER A 123 15.61 -6.36 21.31
C SER A 123 14.41 -7.09 20.73
N GLU A 124 13.97 -6.69 19.53
CA GLU A 124 13.00 -7.43 18.73
C GLU A 124 13.52 -8.80 18.27
N PHE A 125 14.85 -8.96 18.30
CA PHE A 125 15.54 -10.19 17.92
C PHE A 125 15.90 -11.04 19.16
N SER A 126 15.22 -10.85 20.28
CA SER A 126 15.39 -11.70 21.45
C SER A 126 14.98 -13.14 21.14
N LEU A 127 15.77 -14.10 21.62
CA LEU A 127 15.56 -15.53 21.38
C LEU A 127 15.39 -16.26 22.71
N CYS A 128 14.53 -17.28 22.77
CA CYS A 128 14.41 -18.14 23.94
C CYS A 128 14.71 -19.60 23.61
N SER A 129 15.30 -20.29 24.58
CA SER A 129 15.56 -21.74 24.56
C SER A 129 14.31 -22.62 24.72
N CYS A 130 13.09 -22.05 24.81
CA CYS A 130 11.89 -22.87 24.94
C CYS A 130 11.44 -23.45 23.58
N SER A 131 10.80 -24.61 23.61
CA SER A 131 10.33 -25.30 22.39
C SER A 131 9.44 -24.44 21.51
N TRP A 132 8.57 -23.60 22.11
CA TRP A 132 7.72 -22.67 21.37
C TRP A 132 8.54 -21.64 20.57
N SER A 133 9.56 -21.04 21.21
CA SER A 133 10.44 -20.07 20.55
C SER A 133 11.30 -20.72 19.47
N MET A 134 11.73 -21.96 19.67
CA MET A 134 12.53 -22.71 18.67
C MET A 134 11.76 -23.01 17.39
N GLN A 135 10.42 -22.96 17.42
CA GLN A 135 9.56 -23.07 16.23
C GLN A 135 9.38 -21.72 15.51
N GLY A 136 10.04 -20.66 15.96
CA GLY A 136 9.92 -19.30 15.39
C GLY A 136 8.71 -18.51 15.91
N ASN A 137 8.02 -18.99 16.94
CA ASN A 137 6.87 -18.33 17.53
C ASN A 137 7.28 -17.35 18.64
N LEU A 138 6.51 -16.28 18.87
CA LEU A 138 6.78 -15.35 19.97
C LEU A 138 6.50 -16.05 21.29
N CYS A 139 7.52 -16.13 22.13
CA CYS A 139 7.39 -16.79 23.41
C CYS A 139 7.11 -15.80 24.54
N LYS A 140 6.32 -16.28 25.51
CA LYS A 140 6.01 -15.55 26.74
C LYS A 140 7.25 -15.13 27.55
N HIS A 141 8.33 -15.91 27.48
CA HIS A 141 9.56 -15.61 28.23
C HIS A 141 10.27 -14.37 27.68
N VAL A 142 10.38 -14.25 26.34
CA VAL A 142 10.97 -13.08 25.69
C VAL A 142 10.15 -11.82 26.00
N ILE A 143 8.82 -11.91 25.90
CA ILE A 143 7.92 -10.82 26.28
C ILE A 143 8.16 -10.40 27.72
N LYS A 144 8.09 -11.33 28.67
CA LYS A 144 8.26 -11.04 30.10
C LYS A 144 9.59 -10.35 30.38
N VAL A 145 10.67 -10.90 29.84
CA VAL A 145 12.03 -10.39 30.04
C VAL A 145 12.18 -8.99 29.44
N ASN A 146 11.64 -8.75 28.25
CA ASN A 146 11.68 -7.42 27.62
C ASN A 146 10.86 -6.38 28.40
N MET A 147 9.69 -6.76 28.94
CA MET A 147 8.89 -5.90 29.81
C MET A 147 9.66 -5.48 31.07
N MET A 148 10.41 -6.40 31.67
CA MET A 148 11.24 -6.13 32.85
C MET A 148 12.52 -5.35 32.53
N TYR A 149 13.00 -5.43 31.29
CA TYR A 149 14.21 -4.76 30.86
C TYR A 149 13.97 -3.31 30.43
N ALA A 150 12.83 -3.02 29.80
CA ALA A 150 12.44 -1.70 29.32
C ALA A 150 12.52 -0.54 30.36
N PRO A 151 12.09 -0.70 31.62
CA PRO A 151 12.12 0.41 32.59
C PRO A 151 13.51 0.72 33.17
N ARG A 152 14.57 0.02 32.77
CA ARG A 152 15.93 0.30 33.25
C ARG A 152 16.47 1.56 32.57
N LYS A 153 16.88 2.54 33.38
CA LYS A 153 17.24 3.91 32.96
C LYS A 153 18.38 4.00 31.94
N ASP A 154 19.19 2.95 31.80
CA ASP A 154 20.37 2.92 30.93
C ASP A 154 20.15 2.14 29.62
N VAL A 155 18.91 1.72 29.34
CA VAL A 155 18.61 0.86 28.20
C VAL A 155 18.21 1.66 26.97
N GLN A 156 18.87 1.38 25.85
CA GLN A 156 18.49 1.93 24.55
C GLN A 156 17.10 1.41 24.14
N PRO A 157 16.21 2.28 23.62
CA PRO A 157 14.93 1.85 23.12
C PRO A 157 15.08 0.85 21.96
N SER A 158 14.06 0.03 21.75
CA SER A 158 14.05 -0.99 20.70
C SER A 158 14.25 -0.36 19.31
N LEU A 159 14.81 -1.11 18.35
CA LEU A 159 15.13 -0.56 17.02
C LEU A 159 13.88 -0.14 16.24
N SER A 160 12.78 -0.87 16.40
CA SER A 160 11.44 -0.55 15.89
C SER A 160 10.93 0.77 16.46
N PHE A 161 11.07 0.98 17.78
CA PHE A 161 10.68 2.24 18.41
C PHE A 161 11.55 3.40 17.94
N GLN A 162 12.88 3.21 17.84
CA GLN A 162 13.78 4.24 17.31
C GLN A 162 13.46 4.58 15.85
N SER A 163 13.18 3.57 15.02
CA SER A 163 12.77 3.76 13.63
C SER A 163 11.47 4.55 13.55
N PHE A 164 10.46 4.16 14.34
CA PHE A 164 9.19 4.86 14.44
C PHE A 164 9.36 6.32 14.90
N GLN A 165 10.17 6.56 15.94
CA GLN A 165 10.47 7.89 16.43
C GLN A 165 11.15 8.75 15.35
N ARG A 166 12.10 8.19 14.59
CA ARG A 166 12.73 8.91 13.46
C ARG A 166 11.72 9.27 12.38
N VAL A 167 10.82 8.35 12.03
CA VAL A 167 9.76 8.62 11.06
C VAL A 167 8.85 9.74 11.55
N LEU A 168 8.44 9.71 12.83
CA LEU A 168 7.62 10.78 13.42
C LEU A 168 8.36 12.13 13.42
N LEU A 169 9.66 12.15 13.74
CA LEU A 169 10.45 13.37 13.72
C LEU A 169 10.64 13.92 12.30
N ASP A 170 10.85 13.06 11.30
CA ASP A 170 10.94 13.50 9.90
C ASP A 170 9.60 14.04 9.41
N LEU A 171 8.47 13.40 9.76
CA LEU A 171 7.12 13.91 9.49
C LEU A 171 6.86 15.26 10.18
N TRP A 172 7.36 15.44 11.41
CA TRP A 172 7.22 16.70 12.12
C TRP A 172 8.09 17.82 11.51
N GLN A 173 9.29 17.49 11.06
CA GLN A 173 10.19 18.45 10.39
C GLN A 173 9.76 18.79 8.95
N LYS A 174 9.01 17.89 8.29
CA LYS A 174 8.42 18.09 6.96
C LYS A 174 6.90 17.89 7.05
N PRO A 175 6.15 18.90 7.52
CA PRO A 175 4.70 18.79 7.55
C PRO A 175 4.17 18.48 6.15
N LEU A 176 3.21 17.54 6.07
CA LEU A 176 2.63 17.05 4.81
C LEU A 176 2.10 18.18 3.90
N ASP A 177 1.72 19.30 4.51
CA ASP A 177 1.17 20.48 3.85
C ASP A 177 2.22 21.38 3.17
N ASP A 178 3.51 21.26 3.50
CA ASP A 178 4.62 22.02 2.86
C ASP A 178 5.36 21.18 1.79
N SER A 179 4.75 20.12 1.28
CA SER A 179 5.38 19.31 0.23
C SER A 179 5.18 19.94 -1.15
N PHE A 180 6.28 20.22 -1.86
CA PHE A 180 6.27 20.60 -3.29
C PHE A 180 5.42 19.64 -4.15
N SER A 181 5.32 18.37 -3.74
CA SER A 181 4.48 17.37 -4.39
C SER A 181 2.98 17.65 -4.25
N LEU A 182 2.52 18.17 -3.11
CA LEU A 182 1.13 18.61 -2.92
C LEU A 182 0.85 19.84 -3.78
N ASP A 183 1.73 20.86 -3.75
CA ASP A 183 1.60 22.05 -4.60
C ASP A 183 1.56 21.71 -6.09
N LEU A 184 2.44 20.82 -6.53
CA LEU A 184 2.46 20.32 -7.90
C LEU A 184 1.15 19.60 -8.25
N SER A 185 0.65 18.76 -7.35
CA SER A 185 -0.61 18.03 -7.55
C SER A 185 -1.82 18.97 -7.63
N VAL A 186 -1.88 19.98 -6.75
CA VAL A 186 -2.91 21.02 -6.78
C VAL A 186 -2.84 21.83 -8.07
N ALA A 187 -1.64 22.23 -8.52
CA ALA A 187 -1.45 22.94 -9.79
C ALA A 187 -1.92 22.12 -11.00
N TRP A 188 -1.63 20.81 -11.02
CA TRP A 188 -2.11 19.90 -12.06
C TRP A 188 -3.65 19.78 -12.06
N VAL A 189 -4.26 19.65 -10.88
CA VAL A 189 -5.73 19.57 -10.74
C VAL A 189 -6.38 20.86 -11.24
N MET A 190 -5.85 22.02 -10.86
CA MET A 190 -6.35 23.32 -11.34
C MET A 190 -6.21 23.46 -12.86
N GLN A 191 -5.08 23.07 -13.44
CA GLN A 191 -4.90 23.08 -14.90
C GLN A 191 -5.88 22.14 -15.61
N MET A 192 -6.12 20.96 -15.05
CA MET A 192 -7.05 19.99 -15.62
C MET A 192 -8.48 20.50 -15.56
N GLN A 193 -8.88 21.10 -14.44
CA GLN A 193 -10.18 21.75 -14.27
C GLN A 193 -10.39 22.86 -15.30
N GLU A 194 -9.40 23.74 -15.51
CA GLU A 194 -9.48 24.81 -16.51
C GLU A 194 -9.65 24.24 -17.94
N ARG A 195 -8.95 23.15 -18.26
CA ARG A 195 -9.08 22.47 -19.56
C ARG A 195 -10.46 21.84 -19.73
N ILE A 196 -10.98 21.17 -18.70
CA ILE A 196 -12.31 20.57 -18.72
C ILE A 196 -13.38 21.66 -18.90
N GLN A 197 -13.24 22.78 -18.19
CA GLN A 197 -14.17 23.90 -18.30
C GLN A 197 -14.16 24.52 -19.70
N LYS A 198 -12.99 24.73 -20.31
CA LYS A 198 -12.88 25.19 -21.71
C LYS A 198 -13.51 24.22 -22.70
N VAL A 199 -13.37 22.91 -22.49
CA VAL A 199 -14.00 21.88 -23.33
C VAL A 199 -15.51 21.87 -23.14
N ALA A 200 -15.99 22.03 -21.91
CA ALA A 200 -17.42 22.14 -21.62
C ALA A 200 -18.04 23.41 -22.23
N GLU A 201 -17.34 24.55 -22.18
CA GLU A 201 -17.73 25.80 -22.84
C GLU A 201 -17.77 25.66 -24.36
N LEU A 202 -16.80 24.96 -24.96
CA LEU A 202 -16.80 24.63 -26.39
C LEU A 202 -18.02 23.78 -26.76
N ALA A 203 -18.35 22.77 -25.95
CA ALA A 203 -19.49 21.89 -26.18
C ALA A 203 -20.84 22.58 -25.98
N ALA A 204 -20.91 23.56 -25.08
CA ALA A 204 -22.13 24.34 -24.81
C ALA A 204 -22.32 25.54 -25.77
N SER A 205 -21.29 25.93 -26.52
CA SER A 205 -21.35 27.05 -27.46
C SER A 205 -21.85 26.63 -28.86
N ASP A 206 -22.64 27.49 -29.52
CA ASP A 206 -23.21 27.26 -30.87
C ASP A 206 -22.17 27.29 -32.02
N GLY A 207 -20.88 27.13 -31.71
CA GLY A 207 -19.82 26.99 -32.71
C GLY A 207 -18.43 27.41 -32.23
N ILE A 208 -17.43 26.62 -32.65
CA ILE A 208 -15.99 26.76 -32.31
C ILE A 208 -15.45 28.17 -32.59
N ALA A 209 -16.02 28.88 -33.57
CA ALA A 209 -15.60 30.24 -33.94
C ALA A 209 -15.81 31.27 -32.81
N GLN A 210 -16.84 31.13 -31.98
CA GLN A 210 -17.11 32.09 -30.89
C GLN A 210 -16.15 31.91 -29.71
N VAL A 211 -15.73 30.66 -29.44
CA VAL A 211 -14.76 30.37 -28.39
C VAL A 211 -13.33 30.67 -28.84
N ALA A 212 -13.00 30.42 -30.11
CA ALA A 212 -11.69 30.74 -30.68
C ALA A 212 -11.35 32.25 -30.60
N GLY A 213 -12.34 33.13 -30.72
CA GLY A 213 -12.15 34.58 -30.56
C GLY A 213 -11.81 35.03 -29.13
N LYS A 214 -12.13 34.22 -28.12
CA LYS A 214 -11.85 34.47 -26.69
C LYS A 214 -10.53 33.88 -26.21
N LEU A 215 -9.85 33.08 -27.04
CA LEU A 215 -8.54 32.52 -26.69
C LEU A 215 -7.46 33.62 -26.74
N PRO A 216 -6.44 33.58 -25.86
CA PRO A 216 -5.40 34.62 -25.79
C PRO A 216 -4.61 34.80 -27.08
N ILE A 217 -4.54 33.75 -27.90
CA ILE A 217 -3.82 33.75 -29.17
C ILE A 217 -4.84 33.91 -30.29
N GLN A 218 -5.08 35.15 -30.69
CA GLN A 218 -5.86 35.45 -31.89
C GLN A 218 -4.98 35.22 -33.12
N TRP A 219 -5.32 34.19 -33.91
CA TRP A 219 -4.72 33.98 -35.21
C TRP A 219 -5.19 35.09 -36.15
N ALA A 220 -4.44 36.18 -36.23
CA ALA A 220 -4.72 37.24 -37.17
C ALA A 220 -4.70 36.67 -38.60
N ASN A 221 -5.85 36.70 -39.28
CA ASN A 221 -5.94 36.38 -40.69
C ASN A 221 -4.95 37.27 -41.46
N LYS A 222 -3.86 36.68 -41.97
CA LYS A 222 -2.90 37.38 -42.84
C LYS A 222 -3.68 37.95 -44.02
N ARG A 223 -3.78 39.29 -44.08
CA ARG A 223 -4.29 40.04 -45.24
C ARG A 223 -3.61 39.54 -46.52
N GLY A 224 -4.41 39.37 -47.56
CA GLY A 224 -4.08 38.69 -48.80
C GLY A 224 -2.77 39.13 -49.45
N ARG A 225 -2.08 38.16 -50.07
CA ARG A 225 -0.99 38.44 -51.01
C ARG A 225 -1.57 39.24 -52.18
N ARG A 226 -1.08 40.47 -52.33
CA ARG A 226 -1.23 41.28 -53.55
C ARG A 226 -0.70 40.48 -54.73
N THR A 227 -1.55 40.24 -55.73
CA THR A 227 -1.16 39.72 -57.04
C THR A 227 -0.24 40.73 -57.72
N ALA A 228 1.01 40.31 -57.99
CA ALA A 228 1.97 41.09 -58.75
C ALA A 228 1.54 41.14 -60.24
N ILE A 229 1.37 42.35 -60.73
CA ILE A 229 1.09 42.69 -62.12
C ILE A 229 2.37 42.48 -62.96
N ARG A 230 2.27 41.73 -64.06
CA ARG A 230 3.18 41.88 -65.21
C ARG A 230 2.34 42.03 -66.50
N ARG A 231 2.54 43.18 -67.15
CA ARG A 231 2.06 43.63 -68.48
C ARG A 231 2.55 42.67 -69.60
N THR A 232 1.97 42.48 -70.80
CA THR A 232 1.29 43.36 -71.79
C THR A 232 0.61 42.52 -72.92
N SER A 233 -0.65 42.89 -73.26
CA SER A 233 -1.28 43.08 -74.61
C SER A 233 -1.49 41.94 -75.64
N PRO A 234 -2.47 42.05 -76.59
CA PRO A 234 -3.83 42.62 -76.52
C PRO A 234 -4.97 41.72 -77.12
N MET A 235 -6.21 42.07 -76.75
CA MET A 235 -7.53 41.85 -77.38
C MET A 235 -7.78 40.72 -78.41
N CYS A 236 -8.79 39.88 -78.13
CA CYS A 236 -9.98 39.73 -79.00
C CYS A 236 -11.09 38.88 -78.34
N ILE A 237 -12.25 39.52 -78.15
CA ILE A 237 -13.63 39.11 -78.52
C ILE A 237 -14.13 37.68 -78.11
N LEU A 238 -15.20 37.68 -77.31
CA LEU A 238 -16.21 36.61 -77.03
C LEU A 238 -16.74 35.93 -78.33
N PRO A 239 -17.49 34.79 -78.35
CA PRO A 239 -18.37 34.27 -77.30
C PRO A 239 -18.50 32.72 -77.18
N HIS A 240 -19.29 32.30 -76.19
CA HIS A 240 -20.19 31.13 -76.11
C HIS A 240 -20.00 29.92 -77.05
N SER A 241 -20.01 28.71 -76.49
CA SER A 241 -21.15 27.78 -76.60
C SER A 241 -20.90 26.41 -75.94
N ASN A 242 -22.01 25.77 -75.58
CA ASN A 242 -22.16 24.48 -74.91
C ASN A 242 -21.51 23.31 -75.68
N GLY A 243 -21.01 22.30 -74.96
CA GLY A 243 -20.52 21.08 -75.57
C GLY A 243 -20.19 19.97 -74.58
N SER A 244 -20.88 18.86 -74.73
CA SER A 244 -20.90 17.61 -74.00
C SER A 244 -19.63 16.75 -74.08
N VAL A 245 -19.40 15.95 -73.02
CA VAL A 245 -19.08 14.50 -73.01
C VAL A 245 -17.66 13.97 -73.36
N GLN A 246 -17.28 12.94 -72.58
CA GLN A 246 -16.27 11.86 -72.74
C GLN A 246 -14.81 12.14 -72.29
N ARG A 247 -14.32 11.41 -71.26
CA ARG A 247 -13.54 10.12 -71.27
C ARG A 247 -12.14 10.32 -71.88
N ASP A 248 -11.00 9.87 -71.37
CA ASP A 248 -10.56 8.82 -70.43
C ASP A 248 -9.29 9.38 -69.70
N LEU A 249 -8.76 8.83 -68.60
CA LEU A 249 -7.74 7.77 -68.62
C LEU A 249 -7.39 7.28 -67.19
N THR A 250 -7.70 6.00 -66.95
CA THR A 250 -6.92 4.94 -66.27
C THR A 250 -6.41 5.06 -64.81
N LEU A 251 -7.09 4.26 -63.96
CA LEU A 251 -6.64 3.37 -62.85
C LEU A 251 -5.20 3.37 -62.32
N LYS A 252 -5.07 3.37 -60.98
CA LYS A 252 -4.36 2.31 -60.23
C LYS A 252 -4.92 2.07 -58.81
N ARG A 253 -4.85 0.81 -58.42
CA ARG A 253 -5.68 0.07 -57.44
C ARG A 253 -5.07 0.04 -56.03
N ASN A 254 -5.97 -0.01 -55.04
CA ASN A 254 -5.95 -0.78 -53.78
C ASN A 254 -4.79 -0.66 -52.77
N ARG A 255 -5.16 -0.31 -51.53
CA ARG A 255 -4.88 -1.16 -50.35
C ARG A 255 -5.91 -0.95 -49.24
N LYS A 256 -6.74 -1.99 -49.01
CA LYS A 256 -7.67 -2.10 -47.89
C LYS A 256 -6.95 -2.55 -46.61
N ARG A 257 -7.40 -1.95 -45.51
CA ARG A 257 -7.23 -2.29 -44.08
C ARG A 257 -7.13 -3.80 -43.79
N ARG A 258 -6.23 -4.15 -42.86
CA ARG A 258 -6.34 -5.36 -42.02
C ARG A 258 -6.18 -4.95 -40.55
N ARG A 259 -7.23 -5.10 -39.75
CA ARG A 259 -7.18 -5.25 -38.28
C ARG A 259 -7.09 -6.73 -37.99
N LEU A 260 -6.24 -7.14 -37.05
CA LEU A 260 -6.41 -8.40 -36.33
C LEU A 260 -6.13 -8.15 -34.85
N SER A 261 -7.12 -8.52 -34.06
CA SER A 261 -7.16 -8.66 -32.62
C SER A 261 -6.89 -10.12 -32.24
N ASN A 262 -6.50 -10.29 -30.97
CA ASN A 262 -6.53 -11.49 -30.12
C ASN A 262 -5.24 -12.32 -30.02
N PHE A 263 -4.66 -12.21 -28.82
CA PHE A 263 -3.82 -13.20 -28.15
C PHE A 263 -4.71 -14.25 -27.47
N SER A 264 -4.30 -15.52 -27.52
CA SER A 264 -4.63 -16.55 -26.54
C SER A 264 -3.60 -17.68 -26.64
N GLY A 265 -3.05 -18.09 -25.50
CA GLY A 265 -2.07 -19.17 -25.36
C GLY A 265 -1.20 -18.93 -24.14
#